data_AF-A0AAU9IBH1-F1
#
_entry.id   AF-A0AAU9IBH1-F1
#
_cell.length_a   1.000
_cell.length_b   1.000
_cell.length_c   1.000
_cell.angle_alpha   90.00
_cell.angle_beta   90.00
_cell.angle_gamma   90.00
#
_symmetry.space_group_name_H-M   'P 1'
#
loop_
_entity.id
_entity.type
_entity.pdbx_description
1 polymer ?
#
loop_
_entity_poly.entity_id
_entity_poly.type
_entity_poly.pdbx_seq_one_letter_code
_entity_poly.pdbx_strand_id
1 'polypeptide(L)'
;MINEIDKPNDKFSCSIVWTPLPLISALFPFIGHAGICASDGTIHNYAGSFYVQVGKMIFGAPTKYVKLKVENLIEWDSHINLGDEKYKGEKYNFLANNCHDYVAFILNSNNFQGIHWNSTKLCCLFISKGRYVSCISFVKTYAQFAVVIILIFLIIFFSAGGYIK
;
A
#
# COMPACT_ATOMS: atom_id res chain seq x y z
N MET A 1 -8.45 -13.17 20.63
CA MET A 1 -7.02 -13.38 20.30
C MET A 1 -6.72 -12.64 19.01
N ILE A 2 -5.60 -11.92 18.92
CA ILE A 2 -5.15 -11.33 17.65
C ILE A 2 -4.70 -12.51 16.79
N ASN A 3 -5.36 -12.76 15.65
CA ASN A 3 -4.89 -13.78 14.72
C ASN A 3 -3.48 -13.41 14.24
N GLU A 4 -2.58 -14.37 14.08
CA GLU A 4 -1.26 -14.09 13.53
C GLU A 4 -1.32 -13.72 12.04
N ILE A 5 -0.23 -13.19 11.50
CA ILE A 5 -0.12 -12.90 10.06
C ILE A 5 0.08 -14.23 9.31
N ASP A 6 -0.82 -14.52 8.38
CA ASP A 6 -0.75 -15.67 7.48
C ASP A 6 -0.52 -15.19 6.05
N LYS A 7 0.76 -15.09 5.70
CA LYS A 7 1.23 -14.54 4.42
C LYS A 7 0.79 -15.38 3.20
N PRO A 8 0.86 -16.73 3.22
CA PRO A 8 0.36 -17.54 2.10
C PRO A 8 -1.09 -17.26 1.70
N ASN A 9 -1.94 -16.92 2.66
CA ASN A 9 -3.36 -16.67 2.44
C ASN A 9 -3.72 -15.17 2.37
N ASP A 10 -2.71 -14.29 2.24
CA ASP A 10 -2.87 -12.82 2.23
C ASP A 10 -3.67 -12.28 3.44
N LYS A 11 -3.52 -12.89 4.60
CA LYS A 11 -4.18 -12.47 5.85
C LYS A 11 -3.20 -11.73 6.76
N PHE A 12 -3.41 -10.43 6.93
CA PHE A 12 -2.50 -9.55 7.68
C PHE A 12 -3.25 -8.83 8.81
N SER A 13 -3.64 -9.54 9.87
CA SER A 13 -4.43 -8.96 10.98
C SER A 13 -3.89 -7.62 11.47
N CYS A 14 -4.75 -6.63 11.70
CA CYS A 14 -4.40 -5.30 12.22
C CYS A 14 -3.12 -4.71 11.57
N SER A 15 -3.05 -4.71 10.25
CA SER A 15 -1.87 -4.27 9.51
C SER A 15 -2.23 -3.28 8.42
N ILE A 16 -1.25 -2.49 8.00
CA ILE A 16 -1.31 -1.73 6.75
C ILE A 16 -0.48 -2.50 5.73
N VAL A 17 -1.05 -2.77 4.56
CA VAL A 17 -0.41 -3.50 3.47
C VAL A 17 -0.12 -2.58 2.30
N TRP A 18 0.88 -2.93 1.50
CA TRP A 18 1.31 -2.13 0.36
C TRP A 18 1.73 -2.98 -0.84
N THR A 19 1.38 -2.53 -2.04
CA THR A 19 1.76 -3.16 -3.31
C THR A 19 2.23 -2.10 -4.32
N PRO A 20 3.22 -2.39 -5.19
CA PRO A 20 3.64 -1.43 -6.21
C PRO A 20 2.51 -1.14 -7.20
N LEU A 21 2.40 0.14 -7.59
CA LEU A 21 1.53 0.61 -8.66
C LEU A 21 2.21 0.43 -10.02
N PRO A 22 1.50 -0.07 -11.04
CA PRO A 22 1.99 -0.06 -12.41
C PRO A 22 2.42 1.34 -12.84
N LEU A 23 3.54 1.44 -13.55
CA LEU A 23 4.16 2.67 -14.09
C LEU A 23 4.68 3.64 -13.01
N ILE A 24 3.89 3.98 -11.99
CA ILE A 24 4.27 4.93 -10.95
C ILE A 24 5.41 4.36 -10.09
N SER A 25 5.30 3.12 -9.62
CA SER A 25 6.38 2.48 -8.88
C SER A 25 7.60 2.17 -9.73
N ALA A 26 7.45 2.14 -11.07
CA ALA A 26 8.56 2.00 -11.99
C ALA A 26 9.45 3.27 -12.05
N LEU A 27 8.90 4.44 -11.71
CA LEU A 27 9.65 5.69 -11.59
C LEU A 27 10.04 5.99 -10.13
N PHE A 28 9.13 5.72 -9.19
CA PHE A 28 9.28 6.01 -7.77
C PHE A 28 8.99 4.75 -6.95
N PRO A 29 9.98 3.86 -6.69
CA PRO A 29 9.75 2.52 -6.13
C PRO A 29 9.26 2.48 -4.68
N PHE A 30 9.10 3.64 -4.05
CA PHE A 30 8.53 3.83 -2.71
C PHE A 30 7.08 4.35 -2.75
N ILE A 31 6.57 4.79 -3.90
CA ILE A 31 5.16 5.15 -4.10
C ILE A 31 4.42 3.91 -4.59
N GLY A 32 3.27 3.59 -4.01
CA GLY A 32 2.46 2.44 -4.39
C GLY A 32 1.04 2.55 -3.86
N HIS A 33 0.34 1.42 -3.76
CA HIS A 33 -1.04 1.36 -3.29
C HIS A 33 -1.11 0.79 -1.87
N ALA A 34 -1.87 1.45 -1.00
CA ALA A 34 -2.03 1.06 0.40
C ALA A 34 -3.40 0.42 0.65
N GLY A 35 -3.44 -0.50 1.60
CA GLY A 35 -4.65 -1.07 2.17
C GLY A 35 -4.50 -1.23 3.68
N ILE A 36 -5.61 -1.39 4.38
CA ILE A 36 -5.67 -1.61 5.84
C ILE A 36 -6.41 -2.90 6.12
N CYS A 37 -6.04 -3.58 7.20
CA CYS A 37 -6.55 -4.92 7.47
C CYS A 37 -7.33 -4.96 8.78
N ALA A 38 -8.47 -5.62 8.74
CA ALA A 38 -9.30 -5.93 9.90
C ALA A 38 -8.59 -6.88 10.88
N SER A 39 -9.19 -7.10 12.04
CA SER A 39 -8.65 -7.94 13.10
C SER A 39 -8.49 -9.40 12.67
N ASP A 40 -9.35 -9.87 11.76
CA ASP A 40 -9.29 -11.20 11.13
C ASP A 40 -8.25 -11.30 10.00
N GLY A 41 -7.60 -10.19 9.64
CA GLY A 41 -6.62 -10.10 8.56
C GLY A 41 -7.18 -9.86 7.17
N THR A 42 -8.49 -9.68 7.02
CA THR A 42 -9.10 -9.28 5.75
C THR A 42 -8.61 -7.90 5.34
N ILE A 43 -8.17 -7.77 4.08
CA ILE A 43 -7.64 -6.53 3.51
C ILE A 43 -8.80 -5.67 2.99
N HIS A 44 -8.78 -4.37 3.29
CA HIS A 44 -9.67 -3.36 2.74
C HIS A 44 -8.84 -2.26 2.07
N ASN A 45 -9.20 -1.86 0.86
CA ASN A 45 -8.50 -0.79 0.15
C ASN A 45 -9.44 -0.01 -0.76
N TYR A 46 -9.34 1.32 -0.69
CA TYR A 46 -10.05 2.20 -1.61
C TYR A 46 -9.44 2.12 -3.00
N ALA A 47 -10.18 1.53 -3.93
CA ALA A 47 -9.68 1.01 -5.20
C ALA A 47 -10.20 1.80 -6.42
N GLY A 48 -10.96 2.87 -6.20
CA GLY A 48 -11.48 3.74 -7.24
C GLY A 48 -12.72 4.49 -6.74
N SER A 49 -13.26 5.41 -7.54
CA SER A 49 -14.43 6.20 -7.15
C SER A 49 -15.57 5.28 -6.73
N PHE A 50 -16.12 5.53 -5.54
CA PHE A 50 -17.25 4.78 -4.98
C PHE A 50 -16.97 3.29 -4.76
N TYR A 51 -15.70 2.88 -4.73
CA TYR A 51 -15.32 1.47 -4.71
C TYR A 51 -14.24 1.17 -3.66
N VAL A 52 -14.64 0.38 -2.66
CA VAL A 52 -13.73 -0.22 -1.68
C VAL A 52 -13.63 -1.71 -1.96
N GLN A 53 -12.42 -2.17 -2.26
CA GLN A 53 -12.11 -3.58 -2.49
C GLN A 53 -11.83 -4.27 -1.15
N VAL A 54 -12.50 -5.39 -0.92
CA VAL A 54 -12.31 -6.24 0.27
C VAL A 54 -11.67 -7.59 -0.13
N GLY A 55 -10.85 -8.13 0.77
CA GLY A 55 -10.19 -9.44 0.66
C GLY A 55 -8.90 -9.47 -0.14
N LYS A 56 -8.73 -8.60 -1.14
CA LYS A 56 -7.52 -8.55 -1.99
C LYS A 56 -7.12 -7.11 -2.31
N MET A 57 -5.84 -6.89 -2.59
CA MET A 57 -5.35 -5.62 -3.13
C MET A 57 -5.62 -5.54 -4.64
N ILE A 58 -6.03 -4.37 -5.15
CA ILE A 58 -6.36 -4.20 -6.58
C ILE A 58 -5.15 -4.31 -7.52
N PHE A 59 -3.93 -3.97 -7.06
CA PHE A 59 -2.70 -4.05 -7.86
C PHE A 59 -1.84 -5.27 -7.52
N GLY A 60 -2.48 -6.40 -7.19
CA GLY A 60 -1.83 -7.66 -6.86
C GLY A 60 -1.45 -7.80 -5.38
N ALA A 61 -1.00 -8.99 -5.00
CA ALA A 61 -0.73 -9.36 -3.61
C ALA A 61 0.23 -8.39 -2.90
N PRO A 62 0.03 -8.11 -1.60
CA PRO A 62 0.92 -7.26 -0.83
C PRO A 62 2.39 -7.66 -0.98
N THR A 63 3.25 -6.65 -1.19
CA THR A 63 4.71 -6.84 -1.18
C THR A 63 5.33 -6.41 0.13
N LYS A 64 4.69 -5.44 0.82
CA LYS A 64 5.06 -4.99 2.16
C LYS A 64 3.86 -4.95 3.10
N TYR A 65 4.13 -5.03 4.39
CA TYR A 65 3.15 -4.79 5.44
C TYR A 65 3.79 -4.12 6.66
N VAL A 66 2.99 -3.45 7.46
CA VAL A 66 3.33 -2.90 8.78
C VAL A 66 2.27 -3.39 9.76
N LYS A 67 2.68 -4.23 10.72
CA LYS A 67 1.79 -4.70 11.79
C LYS A 67 1.58 -3.58 12.79
N LEU A 68 0.32 -3.27 13.09
CA LEU A 68 -0.06 -2.27 14.08
C LEU A 68 -0.32 -2.93 15.43
N LYS A 69 -0.04 -2.19 16.50
CA LYS A 69 -0.41 -2.58 17.87
C LYS A 69 -1.78 -2.00 18.17
N VAL A 70 -2.81 -2.83 18.07
CA VAL A 70 -4.22 -2.47 18.31
C VAL A 70 -4.67 -3.13 19.61
N GLU A 71 -5.30 -2.36 20.49
CA GLU A 71 -5.74 -2.83 21.81
C GLU A 71 -7.19 -3.34 21.78
N ASN A 72 -8.10 -2.59 21.16
CA ASN A 72 -9.51 -2.94 21.03
C ASN A 72 -9.84 -3.35 19.59
N LEU A 73 -9.99 -4.66 19.36
CA LEU A 73 -10.23 -5.23 18.02
C LEU A 73 -11.62 -4.91 17.48
N ILE A 74 -12.64 -4.86 18.36
CA ILE A 74 -14.02 -4.58 17.95
C ILE A 74 -14.12 -3.12 17.48
N GLU A 75 -13.53 -2.21 18.26
CA GLU A 75 -13.47 -0.79 17.90
C GLU A 75 -12.68 -0.60 16.61
N TRP A 76 -11.51 -1.24 16.48
CA TRP A 76 -10.71 -1.21 15.26
C TRP A 76 -11.50 -1.61 14.00
N ASP A 77 -12.19 -2.74 14.05
CA ASP A 77 -12.99 -3.22 12.91
C ASP A 77 -14.17 -2.27 12.63
N SER A 78 -14.76 -1.67 13.67
CA SER A 78 -15.83 -0.68 13.49
C SER A 78 -15.34 0.57 12.74
N HIS A 79 -14.11 1.02 12.98
CA HIS A 79 -13.50 2.14 12.24
C HIS A 79 -13.14 1.80 10.80
N ILE A 80 -12.76 0.55 10.52
CA ILE A 80 -12.57 0.10 9.14
C ILE A 80 -13.92 0.14 8.40
N ASN A 81 -14.98 -0.41 9.00
CA ASN A 81 -16.32 -0.37 8.40
C ASN A 81 -16.80 1.08 8.19
N LEU A 82 -16.52 1.99 9.13
CA LEU A 82 -16.81 3.41 8.99
C LEU A 82 -16.08 4.02 7.78
N GLY A 83 -14.80 3.68 7.60
CA GLY A 83 -14.02 4.08 6.43
C GLY A 83 -14.60 3.54 5.14
N ASP A 84 -15.00 2.27 5.12
CA ASP A 84 -15.60 1.63 3.95
C ASP A 84 -16.88 2.32 3.52
N GLU A 85 -17.82 2.54 4.45
CA GLU A 85 -19.09 3.19 4.17
C GLU A 85 -18.90 4.63 3.68
N LYS A 86 -17.97 5.37 4.28
CA LYS A 86 -17.64 6.71 3.80
C LYS A 86 -17.10 6.66 2.36
N TYR A 87 -16.07 5.86 2.11
CA TYR A 87 -15.35 5.89 0.83
C TYR A 87 -16.10 5.22 -0.33
N LYS A 88 -17.11 4.38 -0.05
CA LYS A 88 -18.12 3.98 -1.04
C LYS A 88 -18.93 5.17 -1.59
N GLY A 89 -19.00 6.29 -0.87
CA GLY A 89 -19.65 7.53 -1.32
C GLY A 89 -18.71 8.56 -1.94
N GLU A 90 -17.41 8.29 -2.02
CA GLU A 90 -16.39 9.29 -2.37
C GLU A 90 -15.88 9.14 -3.82
N LYS A 91 -15.51 10.27 -4.44
CA LYS A 91 -14.89 10.28 -5.78
C LYS A 91 -13.37 10.20 -5.67
N TYR A 92 -12.74 9.29 -6.41
CA TYR A 92 -11.30 9.10 -6.35
C TYR A 92 -10.54 10.25 -6.98
N ASN A 93 -9.50 10.71 -6.29
CA ASN A 93 -8.50 11.63 -6.82
C ASN A 93 -7.11 11.16 -6.41
N PHE A 94 -6.26 10.93 -7.40
CA PHE A 94 -4.90 10.40 -7.18
C PHE A 94 -4.06 11.22 -6.19
N LEU A 95 -4.21 12.54 -6.15
CA LEU A 95 -3.38 13.44 -5.33
C LEU A 95 -3.99 13.86 -3.99
N ALA A 96 -5.31 13.70 -3.80
CA ALA A 96 -6.01 14.28 -2.65
C ALA A 96 -7.11 13.41 -2.02
N ASN A 97 -7.62 12.40 -2.74
CA ASN A 97 -8.61 11.48 -2.21
C ASN A 97 -8.33 10.07 -2.76
N ASN A 98 -7.27 9.47 -2.23
CA ASN A 98 -6.71 8.21 -2.71
C ASN A 98 -6.69 7.15 -1.61
N CYS A 99 -6.01 6.03 -1.88
CA CYS A 99 -5.88 4.91 -0.95
C CYS A 99 -5.15 5.25 0.36
N HIS A 100 -4.21 6.19 0.35
CA HIS A 100 -3.53 6.63 1.57
C HIS A 100 -4.42 7.54 2.41
N ASP A 101 -5.22 8.41 1.79
CA ASP A 101 -6.19 9.23 2.50
C ASP A 101 -7.26 8.36 3.17
N TYR A 102 -7.69 7.29 2.50
CA TYR A 102 -8.58 6.26 3.07
C TYR A 102 -7.97 5.59 4.32
N VAL A 103 -6.72 5.12 4.24
CA VAL A 103 -6.05 4.52 5.40
C VAL A 103 -5.86 5.55 6.52
N ALA A 104 -5.46 6.77 6.17
CA ALA A 104 -5.28 7.85 7.15
C ALA A 104 -6.59 8.22 7.84
N PHE A 105 -7.71 8.26 7.12
CA PHE A 105 -9.03 8.49 7.69
C PHE A 105 -9.37 7.46 8.76
N ILE A 106 -9.16 6.17 8.48
CA ILE A 106 -9.45 5.08 9.44
C ILE A 106 -8.58 5.24 10.68
N LEU A 107 -7.26 5.42 10.51
CA LEU A 107 -6.34 5.63 11.63
C LEU A 107 -6.72 6.84 12.49
N ASN A 108 -7.09 7.95 11.85
CA ASN A 108 -7.52 9.17 12.54
C ASN A 108 -8.85 8.97 13.27
N SER A 109 -9.81 8.29 12.66
CA SER A 109 -11.11 8.02 13.28
C SER A 109 -10.98 7.14 14.52
N ASN A 110 -10.02 6.21 14.52
CA ASN A 110 -9.68 5.37 15.67
C ASN A 110 -8.77 6.08 16.69
N ASN A 111 -8.38 7.34 16.46
CA ASN A 111 -7.38 8.06 17.27
C ASN A 111 -6.06 7.28 17.43
N PHE A 112 -5.66 6.54 16.39
CA PHE A 112 -4.51 5.65 16.44
C PHE A 112 -3.21 6.41 16.74
N GLN A 113 -2.57 6.06 17.86
CA GLN A 113 -1.37 6.71 18.41
C GLN A 113 -1.53 8.18 18.82
N GLY A 114 -2.77 8.71 18.86
CA GLY A 114 -3.02 10.10 19.26
C GLY A 114 -2.38 11.15 18.34
N ILE A 115 -2.06 10.79 17.09
CA ILE A 115 -1.50 11.71 16.09
C ILE A 115 -2.40 11.80 14.86
N HIS A 116 -2.31 12.92 14.16
CA HIS A 116 -2.97 13.08 12.87
C HIS A 116 -2.17 12.43 11.74
N TRP A 117 -2.71 11.36 11.16
CA TRP A 117 -2.19 10.65 9.99
C TRP A 117 -2.55 11.34 8.68
N ASN A 118 -1.67 11.20 7.70
CA ASN A 118 -1.85 11.65 6.33
C ASN A 118 -1.01 10.79 5.37
N SER A 119 -1.18 11.01 4.08
CA SER A 119 -0.51 10.28 3.01
C SER A 119 1.03 10.29 3.12
N THR A 120 1.62 11.42 3.48
CA THR A 120 3.07 11.54 3.69
C THR A 120 3.57 10.67 4.85
N LYS A 121 2.88 10.70 6.00
CA LYS A 121 3.26 9.88 7.17
C LYS A 121 3.13 8.38 6.87
N LEU A 122 2.12 7.98 6.11
CA LEU A 122 1.96 6.59 5.67
C LEU A 122 3.09 6.16 4.72
N CYS A 123 3.50 7.01 3.79
CA CYS A 123 4.66 6.74 2.92
C CYS A 123 5.94 6.56 3.77
N CYS A 124 6.22 7.49 4.69
CA CYS A 124 7.36 7.38 5.62
C CYS A 124 7.29 6.12 6.50
N LEU A 125 6.09 5.70 6.92
CA LEU A 125 5.89 4.47 7.69
C LEU A 125 6.33 3.24 6.89
N PHE A 126 5.97 3.13 5.61
CA PHE A 126 6.40 2.01 4.78
C PHE A 126 7.90 2.03 4.48
N ILE A 127 8.50 3.20 4.31
CA ILE A 127 9.95 3.34 4.10
C ILE A 127 10.72 2.88 5.35
N SER A 128 10.26 3.27 6.53
CA SER A 128 11.01 3.06 7.79
C SER A 128 10.68 1.75 8.51
N LYS A 129 9.44 1.27 8.43
CA LYS A 129 8.92 0.12 9.19
C LYS A 129 8.31 -0.97 8.31
N GLY A 130 8.22 -0.77 7.00
CA GLY A 130 7.67 -1.75 6.06
C GLY A 130 8.49 -3.03 6.05
N ARG A 131 7.84 -4.16 6.33
CA ARG A 131 8.45 -5.50 6.19
C ARG A 131 8.02 -6.10 4.88
N TYR A 132 8.97 -6.65 4.12
CA TYR A 132 8.65 -7.43 2.93
C TYR A 132 7.92 -8.72 3.33
N VAL A 133 6.92 -9.10 2.54
CA VAL A 133 6.20 -10.36 2.74
C VAL A 133 7.15 -11.56 2.54
N SER A 134 7.99 -11.50 1.50
CA SER A 134 9.00 -12.51 1.16
C SER A 134 10.16 -11.89 0.36
N CYS A 135 11.22 -12.68 0.09
CA CYS A 135 12.28 -12.29 -0.84
C CYS A 135 11.75 -12.02 -2.25
N ILE A 136 10.76 -12.81 -2.71
CA ILE A 136 10.10 -12.59 -4.00
C ILE A 136 9.38 -11.24 -3.99
N SER A 137 8.75 -10.86 -2.88
CA SER A 137 8.09 -9.57 -2.74
C SER A 137 9.08 -8.41 -2.82
N PHE A 138 10.27 -8.55 -2.23
CA PHE A 138 11.36 -7.57 -2.38
C PHE A 138 11.72 -7.39 -3.86
N VAL A 139 11.98 -8.49 -4.58
CA VAL A 139 12.30 -8.43 -6.02
C VAL A 139 11.16 -7.77 -6.80
N LYS A 140 9.91 -8.16 -6.55
CA LYS A 140 8.72 -7.58 -7.21
C LYS A 140 8.59 -6.08 -6.98
N THR A 141 8.90 -5.58 -5.77
CA THR A 141 8.84 -4.14 -5.48
C THR A 141 9.78 -3.33 -6.37
N TYR A 142 10.98 -3.82 -6.65
CA TYR A 142 12.01 -3.06 -7.39
C TYR A 142 12.19 -3.47 -8.84
N ALA A 143 11.61 -4.60 -9.28
CA ALA A 143 11.77 -5.11 -10.63
C ALA A 143 11.35 -4.12 -11.71
N GLN A 144 10.20 -3.45 -11.53
CA GLN A 144 9.71 -2.46 -12.50
C GLN A 144 10.67 -1.28 -12.65
N PHE A 145 11.19 -0.78 -11.53
CA PHE A 145 12.18 0.30 -11.51
C PHE A 145 13.50 -0.14 -12.18
N ALA A 146 14.00 -1.33 -11.86
CA ALA A 146 15.21 -1.86 -12.45
C ALA A 146 15.10 -1.99 -13.99
N VAL A 147 13.95 -2.46 -14.51
CA VAL A 147 13.70 -2.55 -15.95
C VAL A 147 13.77 -1.18 -16.62
N VAL A 148 13.15 -0.15 -16.03
CA VAL A 148 13.19 1.22 -16.58
C VAL A 148 14.62 1.74 -16.63
N ILE A 149 15.40 1.56 -15.56
CA ILE A 149 16.80 2.00 -15.51
C ILE A 149 17.65 1.28 -16.56
N ILE A 150 17.46 -0.04 -16.74
CA ILE A 150 18.17 -0.82 -17.76
C ILE A 150 17.83 -0.31 -19.16
N LEU A 151 16.55 -0.05 -19.46
CA LEU A 151 16.14 0.48 -20.76
C LEU A 151 16.73 1.85 -21.05
N ILE A 152 16.71 2.76 -20.06
CA ILE A 152 17.34 4.09 -20.18
C ILE A 152 18.84 3.94 -20.47
N PHE A 153 19.53 3.06 -19.74
CA PHE A 153 20.94 2.80 -19.95
C PHE A 153 21.22 2.26 -21.36
N LEU A 154 20.44 1.29 -21.84
CA LEU A 154 20.59 0.72 -23.18
C LEU A 154 20.37 1.78 -24.27
N ILE A 155 19.34 2.63 -24.13
CA ILE A 155 19.08 3.73 -25.06
C ILE A 155 20.30 4.66 -25.12
N ILE A 156 20.82 5.10 -23.97
CA ILE A 156 21.99 5.97 -23.91
C ILE A 156 23.21 5.29 -24.54
N PHE A 157 23.46 4.03 -24.22
CA PHE A 157 24.60 3.26 -24.71
C PHE A 157 24.59 3.11 -26.24
N PHE A 158 23.45 2.72 -26.83
CA PHE A 158 23.32 2.54 -28.28
C PHE A 158 23.24 3.86 -29.03
N SER A 159 22.65 4.90 -28.45
CA SER A 159 22.68 6.26 -29.04
C SER A 159 24.10 6.81 -29.06
N ALA A 160 24.89 6.63 -27.99
CA ALA A 160 26.29 7.08 -27.93
C ALA A 160 27.21 6.28 -28.87
N GLY A 161 26.99 4.97 -29.02
CA GLY A 161 27.75 4.12 -29.95
C GLY A 161 27.56 4.46 -31.43
N GLY A 162 26.49 5.19 -31.78
CA GLY A 162 26.24 5.72 -33.12
C GLY A 162 27.06 6.95 -33.48
N TYR A 163 27.67 7.64 -32.51
CA TYR A 163 28.50 8.85 -32.73
C TYR A 163 29.99 8.55 -32.86
N ILE A 164 30.42 7.30 -32.70
CA ILE A 164 31.83 6.87 -32.82
C ILE A 164 32.06 6.12 -34.16
N LYS A 165 31.38 6.55 -35.23
CA LYS A 165 31.65 6.10 -36.61
C LYS A 165 32.04 7.27 -37.49
#